data_AF-A0A1G8GFX1-F1
#
_entry.id   AF-A0A1G8GFX1-F1
#
_cell.length_a   1.000
_cell.length_b   1.000
_cell.length_c   1.000
_cell.angle_alpha   90.00
_cell.angle_beta   90.00
_cell.angle_gamma   90.00
#
_symmetry.space_group_name_H-M   'P 1'
#
loop_
_entity.id
_entity.type
_entity.pdbx_description
1 polymer ?
#
loop_
_entity_poly.entity_id
_entity_poly.type
_entity_poly.pdbx_seq_one_letter_code
_entity_poly.pdbx_strand_id
1 'polypeptide(L)'
;MIQPPLVHRVIHGKESPSMQEISSRSAAFVLMTATLSPPRGAVARSDLVTRLNDYLRALEFYLSLPKTSFDRLLFVDNSAGDIEPIETLARSTVHDKIVEIISFAGNDHPVQYGKAYGEFKLIDYGLAMSKLAQEQDVFWKVTGRLLLTNIAEIMESLSDPFDLVCDLHNVPFVGTGKLKGNRNMDLRSFACSTKGYRGLFEGLWKQRESGFDAEFFYNVVKTSLHNGPFQIVPRFPLQPRFSGASGRHDRRYDSGLQAVKTNIRATVRYTLPWLWL
;
A
#
# COMPACT_ATOMS: atom_id res chain seq x y z
N MET A 1 -19.88 16.84 -2.54
CA MET A 1 -20.34 15.50 -2.94
C MET A 1 -19.20 14.82 -3.67
N ILE A 2 -18.78 13.62 -3.26
CA ILE A 2 -17.71 12.87 -3.96
C ILE A 2 -18.29 12.38 -5.30
N GLN A 3 -17.56 12.57 -6.41
CA GLN A 3 -18.04 12.11 -7.72
C GLN A 3 -18.08 10.57 -7.77
N PRO A 4 -19.10 9.97 -8.42
CA PRO A 4 -19.17 8.53 -8.56
C PRO A 4 -18.00 8.00 -9.41
N PRO A 5 -17.59 6.73 -9.19
CA PRO A 5 -16.50 6.13 -9.95
C PRO A 5 -16.90 5.89 -11.40
N LEU A 6 -15.90 5.94 -12.29
CA LEU A 6 -16.08 5.59 -13.70
C LEU A 6 -16.34 4.09 -13.85
N VAL A 7 -15.64 3.28 -13.05
CA VAL A 7 -15.85 1.85 -12.95
C VAL A 7 -15.94 1.45 -11.49
N HIS A 8 -16.96 0.65 -11.18
CA HIS A 8 -17.14 0.00 -9.89
C HIS A 8 -17.62 -1.43 -10.14
N ARG A 9 -16.79 -2.42 -9.79
CA ARG A 9 -17.09 -3.84 -10.00
C ARG A 9 -16.77 -4.63 -8.74
N VAL A 10 -17.58 -5.64 -8.48
CA VAL A 10 -17.33 -6.66 -7.46
C VAL A 10 -17.32 -8.00 -8.18
N ILE A 11 -16.26 -8.78 -7.95
CA ILE A 11 -15.99 -10.06 -8.59
C ILE A 11 -15.81 -11.08 -7.46
N HIS A 12 -16.57 -12.17 -7.52
CA HIS A 12 -16.45 -13.28 -6.58
C HIS A 12 -15.52 -14.34 -7.18
N GLY A 13 -14.58 -14.83 -6.38
CA GLY A 13 -13.76 -15.98 -6.73
C GLY A 13 -14.62 -17.24 -6.91
N LYS A 14 -14.13 -18.19 -7.69
CA LYS A 14 -14.87 -19.41 -8.06
C LYS A 14 -15.18 -20.33 -6.87
N GLU A 15 -14.49 -20.14 -5.75
CA GLU A 15 -14.66 -20.93 -4.52
C GLU A 15 -15.01 -20.07 -3.28
N SER A 16 -15.43 -18.82 -3.47
CA SER A 16 -15.77 -17.94 -2.34
C SER A 16 -17.05 -18.41 -1.62
N PRO A 17 -17.02 -18.75 -0.32
CA PRO A 17 -18.22 -19.07 0.44
C PRO A 17 -19.10 -17.82 0.65
N SER A 18 -20.36 -18.06 1.03
CA SER A 18 -21.36 -17.01 1.27
C SER A 18 -20.89 -16.00 2.33
N MET A 19 -21.38 -14.74 2.27
CA MET A 19 -21.04 -13.64 3.20
C MET A 19 -21.23 -13.98 4.70
N GLN A 20 -21.90 -15.08 5.03
CA GLN A 20 -22.21 -15.48 6.41
C GLN A 20 -21.09 -16.28 7.12
N GLU A 21 -20.03 -16.73 6.42
CA GLU A 21 -18.99 -17.61 6.99
C GLU A 21 -17.72 -16.91 7.54
N ILE A 22 -17.68 -15.57 7.60
CA ILE A 22 -16.47 -14.85 8.04
C ILE A 22 -16.42 -14.79 9.58
N SER A 23 -15.66 -15.70 10.19
CA SER A 23 -15.48 -15.84 11.64
C SER A 23 -14.46 -14.87 12.26
N SER A 24 -14.87 -14.23 13.36
CA SER A 24 -14.16 -13.78 14.59
C SER A 24 -12.75 -13.15 14.59
N ARG A 25 -12.04 -12.98 13.47
CA ARG A 25 -10.89 -12.06 13.36
C ARG A 25 -11.35 -10.77 12.68
N SER A 26 -10.75 -9.62 13.00
CA SER A 26 -10.89 -8.42 12.16
C SER A 26 -10.52 -8.82 10.74
N ALA A 27 -11.50 -8.79 9.84
CA ALA A 27 -11.33 -9.29 8.50
C ALA A 27 -10.31 -8.40 7.77
N ALA A 28 -9.30 -9.03 7.19
CA ALA A 28 -8.20 -8.34 6.54
C ALA A 28 -8.41 -8.31 5.03
N PHE A 29 -8.15 -7.16 4.40
CA PHE A 29 -8.14 -7.03 2.94
C PHE A 29 -6.87 -6.37 2.43
N VAL A 30 -6.50 -6.61 1.17
CA VAL A 30 -5.41 -5.87 0.52
C VAL A 30 -5.97 -4.70 -0.26
N LEU A 31 -5.42 -3.50 -0.03
CA LEU A 31 -5.69 -2.31 -0.83
C LEU A 31 -4.54 -2.09 -1.83
N MET A 32 -4.77 -2.40 -3.10
CA MET A 32 -3.81 -2.15 -4.17
C MET A 32 -4.04 -0.75 -4.76
N THR A 33 -3.05 0.14 -4.58
CA THR A 33 -3.11 1.49 -5.17
C THR A 33 -2.55 1.51 -6.59
N ALA A 34 -3.32 2.06 -7.53
CA ALA A 34 -2.99 2.07 -8.95
C ALA A 34 -3.07 3.45 -9.62
N THR A 35 -2.21 3.60 -10.61
CA THR A 35 -2.19 4.71 -11.56
C THR A 35 -1.73 4.09 -12.87
N LEU A 36 -2.64 3.44 -13.59
CA LEU A 36 -2.36 2.76 -14.85
C LEU A 36 -1.74 3.73 -15.86
N SER A 37 -2.38 4.90 -16.01
CA SER A 37 -1.98 6.00 -16.89
C SER A 37 -1.47 7.22 -16.09
N PRO A 38 -0.19 7.26 -15.69
CA PRO A 38 0.33 8.38 -14.90
C PRO A 38 0.38 9.68 -15.71
N PRO A 39 0.18 10.86 -15.08
CA PRO A 39 0.41 12.14 -15.73
C PRO A 39 1.84 12.24 -16.28
N ARG A 40 1.99 12.95 -17.41
CA ARG A 40 3.30 13.14 -18.05
C ARG A 40 4.29 13.78 -17.07
N GLY A 41 5.48 13.17 -16.94
CA GLY A 41 6.53 13.67 -16.05
C GLY A 41 6.36 13.33 -14.57
N ALA A 42 5.27 12.67 -14.16
CA ALA A 42 5.06 12.31 -12.74
C ALA A 42 5.96 11.17 -12.25
N VAL A 43 6.39 10.28 -13.15
CA VAL A 43 7.11 9.04 -12.83
C VAL A 43 8.10 8.68 -13.95
N ALA A 44 9.21 8.02 -13.60
CA ALA A 44 10.17 7.50 -14.56
C ALA A 44 9.67 6.23 -15.26
N ARG A 45 8.97 5.35 -14.52
CA ARG A 45 8.34 4.16 -15.08
C ARG A 45 6.97 4.54 -15.66
N SER A 46 6.97 5.26 -16.80
CA SER A 46 5.77 5.82 -17.43
C SER A 46 5.23 5.01 -18.60
N ASP A 47 5.98 4.02 -19.11
CA ASP A 47 5.52 3.13 -20.18
C ASP A 47 4.27 2.34 -19.75
N LEU A 48 3.17 2.50 -20.50
CA LEU A 48 1.85 2.00 -20.10
C LEU A 48 1.79 0.47 -20.10
N VAL A 49 2.38 -0.18 -21.11
CA VAL A 49 2.39 -1.64 -21.24
C VAL A 49 3.20 -2.27 -20.10
N THR A 50 4.40 -1.75 -19.87
CA THR A 50 5.27 -2.20 -18.77
C THR A 50 4.59 -2.04 -17.41
N ARG A 51 3.93 -0.89 -17.16
CA ARG A 51 3.21 -0.66 -15.92
C ARG A 51 2.03 -1.61 -15.77
N LEU A 52 1.23 -1.81 -16.82
CA LEU A 52 0.10 -2.73 -16.80
C LEU A 52 0.56 -4.14 -16.43
N ASN A 53 1.64 -4.61 -17.04
CA ASN A 53 2.24 -5.91 -16.72
C ASN A 53 2.70 -6.00 -15.25
N ASP A 54 3.22 -4.92 -14.66
CA ASP A 54 3.53 -4.92 -13.23
C ASP A 54 2.27 -5.07 -12.36
N TYR A 55 1.18 -4.38 -12.72
CA TYR A 55 -0.09 -4.46 -12.00
C TYR A 55 -0.71 -5.86 -12.11
N LEU A 56 -0.71 -6.44 -13.31
CA LEU A 56 -1.20 -7.80 -13.54
C LEU A 56 -0.40 -8.83 -12.73
N ARG A 57 0.94 -8.75 -12.77
CA ARG A 57 1.81 -9.62 -11.98
C ARG A 57 1.57 -9.49 -10.47
N ALA A 58 1.38 -8.26 -9.98
CA ALA A 58 1.11 -8.02 -8.58
C ALA A 58 -0.28 -8.54 -8.19
N LEU A 59 -1.31 -8.30 -9.02
CA LEU A 59 -2.67 -8.77 -8.79
C LEU A 59 -2.71 -10.30 -8.71
N GLU A 60 -2.10 -10.99 -9.68
CA GLU A 60 -1.97 -12.45 -9.68
C GLU A 60 -1.31 -12.97 -8.38
N PHE A 61 -0.21 -12.33 -7.96
CA PHE A 61 0.45 -12.66 -6.69
C PHE A 61 -0.51 -12.54 -5.49
N TYR A 62 -1.23 -11.41 -5.34
CA TYR A 62 -2.12 -11.23 -4.19
C TYR A 62 -3.36 -12.12 -4.26
N LEU A 63 -3.87 -12.46 -5.46
CA LEU A 63 -4.95 -13.43 -5.62
C LEU A 63 -4.51 -14.84 -5.23
N SER A 64 -3.25 -15.21 -5.47
CA SER A 64 -2.70 -16.54 -5.15
C SER A 64 -2.46 -16.78 -3.66
N LEU A 65 -2.42 -15.72 -2.84
CA LEU A 65 -2.23 -15.85 -1.39
C LEU A 65 -3.47 -16.50 -0.75
N PRO A 66 -3.32 -17.26 0.35
CA PRO A 66 -4.45 -17.97 0.96
C PRO A 66 -5.45 -16.98 1.58
N LYS A 67 -6.74 -17.35 1.61
CA LYS A 67 -7.78 -16.57 2.30
C LYS A 67 -7.53 -16.36 3.79
N THR A 68 -6.79 -17.25 4.43
CA THR A 68 -6.35 -17.10 5.83
C THR A 68 -5.46 -15.88 6.04
N SER A 69 -4.77 -15.40 5.01
CA SER A 69 -4.07 -14.11 5.04
C SER A 69 -5.07 -12.96 4.90
N PHE A 70 -5.80 -12.91 3.79
CA PHE A 70 -6.85 -11.92 3.56
C PHE A 70 -7.92 -12.47 2.62
N ASP A 71 -9.17 -12.10 2.86
CA ASP A 71 -10.34 -12.63 2.16
C ASP A 71 -10.84 -11.73 1.02
N ARG A 72 -10.38 -10.48 1.02
CA ARG A 72 -10.81 -9.44 0.10
C ARG A 72 -9.62 -8.72 -0.52
N LEU A 73 -9.81 -8.22 -1.73
CA LEU A 73 -8.87 -7.37 -2.44
C LEU A 73 -9.62 -6.17 -3.00
N LEU A 74 -9.16 -4.96 -2.67
CA LEU A 74 -9.66 -3.70 -3.20
C LEU A 74 -8.59 -3.10 -4.10
N PHE A 75 -8.85 -3.07 -5.41
CA PHE A 75 -8.01 -2.42 -6.40
C PHE A 75 -8.59 -1.04 -6.71
N VAL A 76 -7.78 0.01 -6.54
CA VAL A 76 -8.22 1.39 -6.76
C VAL A 76 -7.27 2.09 -7.71
N ASP A 77 -7.77 2.50 -8.87
CA ASP A 77 -7.05 3.29 -9.87
C ASP A 77 -7.55 4.74 -9.91
N ASN A 78 -6.62 5.69 -9.91
CA ASN A 78 -6.93 7.12 -10.00
C ASN A 78 -6.63 7.74 -11.37
N SER A 79 -6.31 6.93 -12.37
CA SER A 79 -5.87 7.40 -13.68
C SER A 79 -6.97 7.44 -14.73
N ALA A 80 -8.15 6.86 -14.44
CA ALA A 80 -9.17 6.56 -15.44
C ALA A 80 -8.62 5.73 -16.62
N GLY A 81 -7.61 4.90 -16.36
CA GLY A 81 -7.03 4.01 -17.35
C GLY A 81 -7.94 2.83 -17.68
N ASP A 82 -7.63 2.13 -18.76
CA ASP A 82 -8.35 0.92 -19.14
C ASP A 82 -8.15 -0.18 -18.08
N ILE A 83 -9.26 -0.57 -17.46
CA ILE A 83 -9.31 -1.52 -16.36
C ILE A 83 -9.68 -2.93 -16.82
N GLU A 84 -10.06 -3.11 -18.09
CA GLU A 84 -10.49 -4.40 -18.64
C GLU A 84 -9.46 -5.52 -18.38
N PRO A 85 -8.13 -5.31 -18.55
CA PRO A 85 -7.16 -6.37 -18.29
C PRO A 85 -7.11 -6.78 -16.82
N ILE A 86 -7.30 -5.83 -15.89
CA ILE A 86 -7.35 -6.09 -14.44
C ILE A 86 -8.60 -6.91 -14.10
N GLU A 87 -9.76 -6.52 -14.64
CA GLU A 87 -11.02 -7.26 -14.46
C GLU A 87 -10.93 -8.67 -15.06
N THR A 88 -10.38 -8.81 -16.26
CA THR A 88 -10.21 -10.09 -16.95
C THR A 88 -9.33 -11.03 -16.15
N LEU A 89 -8.20 -10.55 -15.61
CA LEU A 89 -7.31 -11.35 -14.78
C LEU A 89 -8.02 -11.81 -13.50
N ALA A 90 -8.72 -10.90 -12.81
CA ALA A 90 -9.47 -11.25 -11.60
C ALA A 90 -10.57 -12.30 -11.87
N ARG A 91 -11.25 -12.27 -13.01
CA ARG A 91 -12.29 -13.26 -13.35
C ARG A 91 -11.74 -14.63 -13.78
N SER A 92 -10.60 -14.62 -14.47
CA SER A 92 -10.02 -15.83 -15.07
C SER A 92 -9.14 -16.61 -14.09
N THR A 93 -8.48 -15.92 -13.16
CA THR A 93 -7.64 -16.52 -12.11
C THR A 93 -8.50 -17.31 -11.12
N VAL A 94 -8.07 -18.53 -10.76
CA VAL A 94 -8.71 -19.30 -9.70
C VAL A 94 -8.26 -18.75 -8.34
N HIS A 95 -9.21 -18.26 -7.54
CA HIS A 95 -8.99 -17.78 -6.19
C HIS A 95 -10.28 -17.87 -5.36
N ASP A 96 -10.16 -17.70 -4.05
CA ASP A 96 -11.23 -17.78 -3.05
C ASP A 96 -11.66 -16.41 -2.49
N LYS A 97 -11.07 -15.32 -3.00
CA LYS A 97 -11.28 -13.94 -2.56
C LYS A 97 -12.46 -13.23 -3.22
N ILE A 98 -12.98 -12.20 -2.56
CA ILE A 98 -13.84 -11.19 -3.19
C ILE A 98 -12.97 -10.01 -3.65
N VAL A 99 -13.05 -9.66 -4.93
CA VAL A 99 -12.27 -8.58 -5.54
C VAL A 99 -13.20 -7.41 -5.87
N GLU A 100 -12.89 -6.23 -5.35
CA GLU A 100 -13.54 -4.99 -5.74
C GLU A 100 -12.58 -4.12 -6.53
N ILE A 101 -13.07 -3.58 -7.64
CA ILE A 101 -12.30 -2.72 -8.55
C ILE A 101 -13.01 -1.38 -8.64
N ILE A 102 -12.28 -0.32 -8.32
CA ILE A 102 -12.72 1.08 -8.41
C ILE A 102 -11.75 1.83 -9.31
N SER A 103 -12.26 2.49 -10.35
CA SER A 103 -11.48 3.38 -11.21
C SER A 103 -12.17 4.73 -11.34
N PHE A 104 -11.40 5.81 -11.20
CA PHE A 104 -11.88 7.18 -11.30
C PHE A 104 -10.78 8.12 -11.81
N ALA A 105 -11.16 9.32 -12.25
CA ALA A 105 -10.21 10.37 -12.64
C ALA A 105 -9.77 11.18 -11.42
N GLY A 106 -8.66 10.79 -10.78
CA GLY A 106 -8.16 11.39 -9.53
C GLY A 106 -6.83 12.15 -9.64
N ASN A 107 -6.23 12.20 -10.83
CA ASN A 107 -4.99 12.94 -11.11
C ASN A 107 -5.24 14.37 -11.65
N ASP A 108 -6.27 15.02 -11.13
CA ASP A 108 -6.70 16.41 -11.37
C ASP A 108 -5.86 17.46 -10.58
N HIS A 109 -4.67 17.08 -10.13
CA HIS A 109 -3.79 17.93 -9.33
C HIS A 109 -2.42 18.13 -10.02
N PRO A 110 -1.73 19.24 -9.76
CA PRO A 110 -0.41 19.47 -10.32
C PRO A 110 0.63 18.44 -9.87
N VAL A 111 1.52 18.03 -10.78
CA VAL A 111 2.56 17.00 -10.53
C VAL A 111 3.49 17.37 -9.37
N GLN A 112 3.72 18.67 -9.13
CA GLN A 112 4.58 19.15 -8.05
C GLN A 112 4.03 18.87 -6.64
N TYR A 113 2.75 18.55 -6.49
CA TYR A 113 2.17 18.17 -5.19
C TYR A 113 2.74 16.83 -4.70
N GLY A 114 3.30 16.05 -5.62
CA GLY A 114 4.06 14.85 -5.33
C GLY A 114 3.20 13.58 -5.27
N LYS A 115 3.87 12.44 -5.37
CA LYS A 115 3.21 11.13 -5.52
C LYS A 115 2.35 10.74 -4.32
N ALA A 116 2.76 11.11 -3.10
CA ALA A 116 1.97 10.75 -1.93
C ALA A 116 0.65 11.53 -1.89
N TYR A 117 0.57 12.74 -2.46
CA TYR A 117 -0.68 13.49 -2.56
C TYR A 117 -1.71 12.67 -3.35
N GLY A 118 -1.34 12.24 -4.56
CA GLY A 118 -2.20 11.41 -5.40
C GLY A 118 -2.53 10.05 -4.77
N GLU A 119 -1.58 9.43 -4.06
CA GLU A 119 -1.80 8.14 -3.40
C GLU A 119 -2.77 8.22 -2.23
N PHE A 120 -2.66 9.22 -1.35
CA PHE A 120 -3.59 9.36 -0.22
C PHE A 120 -4.96 9.91 -0.66
N LYS A 121 -5.02 10.75 -1.68
CA LYS A 121 -6.29 11.10 -2.34
C LYS A 121 -6.99 9.86 -2.90
N LEU A 122 -6.23 8.95 -3.52
CA LEU A 122 -6.72 7.68 -4.05
C LEU A 122 -7.24 6.77 -2.93
N ILE A 123 -6.50 6.64 -1.83
CA ILE A 123 -6.92 5.80 -0.70
C ILE A 123 -8.22 6.35 -0.06
N ASP A 124 -8.29 7.66 0.21
CA ASP A 124 -9.51 8.31 0.72
C ASP A 124 -10.72 8.01 -0.17
N TYR A 125 -10.57 8.19 -1.48
CA TYR A 125 -11.64 7.93 -2.43
C TYR A 125 -12.02 6.44 -2.46
N GLY A 126 -11.03 5.56 -2.50
CA GLY A 126 -11.23 4.11 -2.53
C GLY A 126 -11.99 3.60 -1.32
N LEU A 127 -11.60 4.01 -0.10
CA LEU A 127 -12.28 3.62 1.14
C LEU A 127 -13.68 4.22 1.24
N ALA A 128 -13.90 5.45 0.76
CA ALA A 128 -15.21 6.09 0.79
C ALA A 128 -16.21 5.45 -0.19
N MET A 129 -15.72 4.91 -1.32
CA MET A 129 -16.57 4.31 -2.36
C MET A 129 -16.70 2.79 -2.25
N SER A 130 -15.82 2.13 -1.49
CA SER A 130 -15.79 0.68 -1.35
C SER A 130 -17.07 0.14 -0.72
N LYS A 131 -17.58 -0.94 -1.30
CA LYS A 131 -18.65 -1.79 -0.73
C LYS A 131 -18.08 -2.89 0.14
N LEU A 132 -16.79 -3.21 0.00
CA LEU A 132 -16.11 -4.23 0.78
C LEU A 132 -15.60 -3.70 2.12
N ALA A 133 -15.00 -2.51 2.14
CA ALA A 133 -14.34 -1.96 3.32
C ALA A 133 -15.35 -1.62 4.42
N GLN A 134 -15.14 -2.20 5.60
CA GLN A 134 -15.90 -1.93 6.83
C GLN A 134 -15.03 -1.16 7.83
N GLU A 135 -15.67 -0.54 8.81
CA GLU A 135 -14.99 0.30 9.79
C GLU A 135 -14.06 -0.48 10.73
N GLN A 136 -14.43 -1.73 11.03
CA GLN A 136 -13.66 -2.66 11.88
C GLN A 136 -12.58 -3.44 11.12
N ASP A 137 -12.46 -3.25 9.80
CA ASP A 137 -11.48 -3.94 8.99
C ASP A 137 -10.06 -3.43 9.23
N VAL A 138 -9.10 -4.29 8.94
CA VAL A 138 -7.69 -3.92 8.75
C VAL A 138 -7.36 -4.09 7.29
N PHE A 139 -6.77 -3.08 6.67
CA PHE A 139 -6.31 -3.18 5.29
C PHE A 139 -4.80 -3.12 5.21
N TRP A 140 -4.26 -3.91 4.28
CA TRP A 140 -2.87 -3.91 3.88
C TRP A 140 -2.73 -3.11 2.61
N LYS A 141 -2.31 -1.85 2.75
CA LYS A 141 -2.01 -1.01 1.61
C LYS A 141 -0.74 -1.52 0.97
N VAL A 142 -0.77 -1.69 -0.35
CA VAL A 142 0.40 -1.97 -1.18
C VAL A 142 0.39 -1.06 -2.41
N THR A 143 1.56 -0.60 -2.83
CA THR A 143 1.70 -0.03 -4.18
C THR A 143 1.43 -1.14 -5.19
N GLY A 144 0.35 -1.02 -5.96
CA GLY A 144 -0.22 -2.13 -6.76
C GLY A 144 0.67 -2.71 -7.87
N ARG A 145 1.89 -2.18 -8.09
CA ARG A 145 2.91 -2.73 -9.02
C ARG A 145 4.01 -3.54 -8.33
N LEU A 146 4.00 -3.55 -7.00
CA LEU A 146 5.03 -4.20 -6.19
C LEU A 146 4.43 -5.40 -5.47
N LEU A 147 5.25 -6.42 -5.30
CA LEU A 147 4.93 -7.61 -4.52
C LEU A 147 5.60 -7.44 -3.17
N LEU A 148 4.85 -7.53 -2.07
CA LEU A 148 5.38 -7.75 -0.74
C LEU A 148 5.46 -9.26 -0.50
N THR A 149 6.59 -9.86 -0.85
CA THR A 149 6.69 -11.32 -1.04
C THR A 149 6.60 -12.11 0.27
N ASN A 150 6.83 -11.46 1.42
CA ASN A 150 6.71 -12.05 2.74
C ASN A 150 5.53 -11.45 3.55
N ILE A 151 4.49 -10.95 2.88
CA ILE A 151 3.33 -10.34 3.57
C ILE A 151 2.67 -11.29 4.57
N ALA A 152 2.48 -12.56 4.21
CA ALA A 152 1.88 -13.57 5.09
C ALA A 152 2.73 -13.79 6.36
N GLU A 153 4.05 -13.94 6.22
CA GLU A 153 4.97 -14.07 7.36
C GLU A 153 4.90 -12.85 8.30
N ILE A 154 4.83 -11.63 7.73
CA ILE A 154 4.68 -10.40 8.51
C ILE A 154 3.35 -10.40 9.26
N MET A 155 2.26 -10.77 8.60
CA MET A 155 0.92 -10.84 9.20
C MET A 155 0.88 -11.81 10.38
N GLU A 156 1.47 -12.99 10.23
CA GLU A 156 1.54 -14.01 11.29
C GLU A 156 2.39 -13.57 12.48
N SER A 157 3.41 -12.73 12.25
CA SER A 157 4.30 -12.22 13.29
C SER A 157 3.72 -11.08 14.14
N LEU A 158 2.55 -10.54 13.77
CA LEU A 158 1.88 -9.48 14.52
C LEU A 158 0.96 -10.09 15.58
N SER A 159 1.22 -9.80 16.86
CA SER A 159 0.59 -10.47 17.99
C SER A 159 -0.49 -9.67 18.74
N ASP A 160 -0.71 -8.41 18.40
CA ASP A 160 -1.64 -7.50 19.11
C ASP A 160 -2.57 -6.77 18.12
N PRO A 161 -3.75 -6.29 18.58
CA PRO A 161 -4.51 -5.31 17.81
C PRO A 161 -3.64 -4.07 17.58
N PHE A 162 -3.80 -3.47 16.40
CA PHE A 162 -3.10 -2.24 16.03
C PHE A 162 -4.01 -1.37 15.18
N ASP A 163 -3.77 -0.06 15.23
CA ASP A 163 -4.38 0.89 14.32
C ASP A 163 -3.50 1.17 13.10
N LEU A 164 -2.17 1.09 13.26
CA LEU A 164 -1.21 1.29 12.18
C LEU A 164 0.05 0.43 12.40
N VAL A 165 0.46 -0.31 11.39
CA VAL A 165 1.79 -0.90 11.27
C VAL A 165 2.46 -0.30 10.04
N CYS A 166 3.63 0.31 10.23
CA CYS A 166 4.41 0.90 9.15
C CYS A 166 5.91 0.73 9.41
N ASP A 167 6.76 1.01 8.42
CA ASP A 167 8.21 1.07 8.63
C ASP A 167 8.66 2.54 8.62
N LEU A 168 9.08 3.04 9.80
CA LEU A 168 9.80 4.30 9.92
C LEU A 168 11.30 4.05 9.80
N HIS A 169 12.00 4.90 9.04
CA HIS A 169 13.45 4.93 8.97
C HIS A 169 13.96 6.26 9.55
N ASN A 170 15.04 6.22 10.31
CA ASN A 170 15.60 7.41 10.96
C ASN A 170 17.12 7.54 10.85
N VAL A 171 17.79 6.61 10.14
CA VAL A 171 19.24 6.60 10.10
C VAL A 171 19.86 7.58 9.10
N PRO A 172 21.05 8.13 9.42
CA PRO A 172 21.89 8.82 8.44
C PRO A 172 22.37 7.82 7.38
N PHE A 173 22.25 8.18 6.10
CA PHE A 173 22.97 7.45 5.07
C PHE A 173 24.47 7.73 5.22
N VAL A 174 25.18 6.82 5.86
CA VAL A 174 26.65 6.85 5.85
C VAL A 174 27.10 6.74 4.39
N GLY A 175 27.84 7.75 3.91
CA GLY A 175 28.40 7.77 2.56
C GLY A 175 27.67 8.61 1.50
N THR A 176 26.57 9.33 1.81
CA THR A 176 25.90 10.22 0.84
C THR A 176 26.16 11.71 1.07
N GLY A 177 27.09 12.08 1.97
CA GLY A 177 27.38 13.49 2.29
C GLY A 177 26.24 14.26 2.96
N LYS A 178 25.12 13.61 3.27
CA LYS A 178 23.97 14.22 3.96
C LYS A 178 24.05 13.87 5.45
N LEU A 179 24.49 14.82 6.26
CA LEU A 179 24.54 14.71 7.73
C LEU A 179 23.16 14.69 8.41
N LYS A 180 22.09 15.01 7.66
CA LYS A 180 20.71 14.86 8.15
C LYS A 180 20.24 13.42 7.97
N GLY A 181 19.79 12.80 9.06
CA GLY A 181 19.10 11.50 9.03
C GLY A 181 17.95 11.52 8.01
N ASN A 182 17.78 10.42 7.27
CA ASN A 182 16.70 10.32 6.29
C ASN A 182 15.43 9.84 6.98
N ARG A 183 14.75 10.78 7.66
CA ARG A 183 13.46 10.54 8.33
C ARG A 183 12.39 10.30 7.27
N ASN A 184 11.91 9.07 7.19
CA ASN A 184 10.83 8.74 6.26
C ASN A 184 9.99 7.56 6.76
N MET A 185 8.71 7.57 6.39
CA MET A 185 7.85 6.39 6.43
C MET A 185 7.92 5.69 5.07
N ASP A 186 8.09 4.37 5.05
CA ASP A 186 8.01 3.62 3.81
C ASP A 186 6.57 3.57 3.30
N LEU A 187 6.29 4.41 2.30
CA LEU A 187 4.94 4.49 1.73
C LEU A 187 4.61 3.33 0.79
N ARG A 188 5.53 2.39 0.49
CA ARG A 188 5.23 1.27 -0.42
C ARG A 188 4.20 0.32 0.17
N SER A 189 4.22 0.11 1.48
CA SER A 189 3.21 -0.66 2.19
C SER A 189 3.06 -0.24 3.64
N PHE A 190 1.84 -0.34 4.16
CA PHE A 190 1.52 -0.25 5.58
C PHE A 190 0.23 -1.06 5.84
N ALA A 191 0.02 -1.49 7.08
CA ALA A 191 -1.26 -2.05 7.51
C ALA A 191 -1.97 -1.03 8.41
N CYS A 192 -3.27 -0.86 8.25
CA CYS A 192 -4.01 0.13 9.04
C CYS A 192 -5.44 -0.36 9.30
N SER A 193 -5.95 -0.16 10.52
CA SER A 193 -7.39 -0.28 10.74
C SER A 193 -8.09 0.85 9.97
N THR A 194 -9.30 0.62 9.45
CA THR A 194 -10.06 1.68 8.76
C THR A 194 -10.26 2.89 9.69
N LYS A 195 -10.54 2.63 10.97
CA LYS A 195 -10.58 3.65 12.03
C LYS A 195 -9.25 4.41 12.17
N GLY A 196 -8.13 3.69 12.24
CA GLY A 196 -6.79 4.27 12.35
C GLY A 196 -6.47 5.16 11.15
N TYR A 197 -6.82 4.73 9.93
CA TYR A 197 -6.62 5.52 8.73
C TYR A 197 -7.42 6.83 8.76
N ARG A 198 -8.71 6.76 9.11
CA ARG A 198 -9.57 7.94 9.25
C ARG A 198 -9.01 8.94 10.26
N GLY A 199 -8.54 8.44 11.40
CA GLY A 199 -8.00 9.29 12.46
C GLY A 199 -6.60 9.85 12.19
N LEU A 200 -5.76 9.12 11.46
CA LEU A 200 -4.35 9.49 11.26
C LEU A 200 -4.09 10.18 9.92
N PHE A 201 -4.76 9.79 8.84
CA PHE A 201 -4.33 10.12 7.47
C PHE A 201 -5.43 10.68 6.56
N GLU A 202 -6.70 10.37 6.80
CA GLU A 202 -7.80 10.80 5.95
C GLU A 202 -7.85 12.33 5.83
N GLY A 203 -7.96 12.82 4.60
CA GLY A 203 -8.03 14.24 4.30
C GLY A 203 -6.72 15.02 4.49
N LEU A 204 -5.63 14.42 5.00
CA LEU A 204 -4.35 15.14 5.17
C LEU A 204 -3.81 15.68 3.84
N TRP A 205 -4.07 15.00 2.73
CA TRP A 205 -3.67 15.45 1.39
C TRP A 205 -4.26 16.82 1.02
N LYS A 206 -5.39 17.23 1.62
CA LYS A 206 -6.03 18.53 1.37
C LYS A 206 -5.33 19.69 2.08
N GLN A 207 -4.45 19.41 3.05
CA GLN A 207 -3.89 20.43 3.94
C GLN A 207 -2.68 21.16 3.34
N ARG A 208 -2.11 20.64 2.26
CA ARG A 208 -0.92 21.23 1.64
C ARG A 208 -0.75 20.83 0.19
N GLU A 209 -0.23 21.78 -0.57
CA GLU A 209 0.09 21.65 -1.98
C GLU A 209 1.56 21.25 -2.23
N SER A 210 2.39 21.18 -1.19
CA SER A 210 3.79 20.76 -1.30
C SER A 210 4.30 20.13 -0.01
N GLY A 211 5.38 19.35 -0.11
CA GLY A 211 5.97 18.65 1.02
C GLY A 211 5.01 17.62 1.64
N PHE A 212 4.11 17.05 0.84
CA PHE A 212 3.30 15.90 1.19
C PHE A 212 4.05 14.64 0.72
N ASP A 213 5.02 14.20 1.53
CA ASP A 213 5.97 13.16 1.19
C ASP A 213 6.24 12.22 2.39
N ALA A 214 7.18 11.30 2.21
CA ALA A 214 7.49 10.29 3.22
C ALA A 214 8.02 10.89 4.54
N GLU A 215 8.64 12.08 4.52
CA GLU A 215 9.09 12.77 5.74
C GLU A 215 7.92 13.41 6.48
N PHE A 216 6.94 13.97 5.75
CA PHE A 216 5.68 14.43 6.34
C PHE A 216 4.99 13.31 7.11
N PHE A 217 4.81 12.14 6.50
CA PHE A 217 4.19 10.99 7.17
C PHE A 217 5.00 10.46 8.33
N TYR A 218 6.34 10.48 8.25
CA TYR A 218 7.19 10.17 9.40
C TYR A 218 6.84 11.07 10.59
N ASN A 219 6.67 12.38 10.38
CA ASN A 219 6.36 13.31 11.45
C ASN A 219 4.94 13.13 12.01
N VAL A 220 3.95 12.84 11.16
CA VAL A 220 2.57 12.51 11.58
C VAL A 220 2.56 11.29 12.50
N VAL A 221 3.19 10.21 12.06
CA VAL A 221 3.27 8.95 12.84
C VAL A 221 4.09 9.17 14.10
N LYS A 222 5.22 9.88 14.03
CA LYS A 222 6.07 10.14 15.18
C LYS A 222 5.37 10.97 16.25
N THR A 223 4.59 11.97 15.86
CA THR A 223 3.78 12.77 16.79
C THR A 223 2.68 11.93 17.44
N SER A 224 2.01 11.09 16.63
CA SER A 224 0.92 10.23 17.10
C SER A 224 1.38 9.10 18.01
N LEU A 225 2.60 8.59 17.83
CA LEU A 225 3.22 7.62 18.74
C LEU A 225 3.37 8.14 20.18
N HIS A 226 3.64 9.44 20.33
CA HIS A 226 3.90 10.03 21.65
C HIS A 226 2.64 10.59 22.31
N ASN A 227 1.68 11.07 21.51
CA ASN A 227 0.56 11.89 22.01
C ASN A 227 -0.82 11.45 21.48
N GLY A 228 -0.90 10.37 20.70
CA GLY A 228 -2.11 9.94 20.01
C GLY A 228 -2.86 8.83 20.74
N PRO A 229 -4.17 8.66 20.46
CA PRO A 229 -4.98 7.58 21.02
C PRO A 229 -4.82 6.25 20.26
N PHE A 230 -3.97 6.20 19.23
CA PHE A 230 -3.86 5.07 18.29
C PHE A 230 -2.73 4.12 18.67
N GLN A 231 -2.98 2.82 18.52
CA GLN A 231 -1.97 1.78 18.71
C GLN A 231 -1.11 1.67 17.44
N ILE A 232 0.09 2.24 17.48
CA ILE A 232 0.98 2.30 16.32
C ILE A 232 2.21 1.41 16.55
N VAL A 233 2.46 0.53 15.59
CA VAL A 233 3.68 -0.27 15.47
C VAL A 233 4.56 0.39 14.39
N PRO A 234 5.60 1.17 14.77
CA PRO A 234 6.36 2.01 13.83
C PRO A 234 7.43 1.25 13.05
N ARG A 235 7.44 -0.08 13.15
CA ARG A 235 8.35 -0.96 12.44
C ARG A 235 7.71 -2.34 12.31
N PHE A 236 7.67 -2.93 11.11
CA PHE A 236 7.21 -4.31 10.94
C PHE A 236 8.05 -5.28 11.81
N PRO A 237 7.51 -6.42 12.29
CA PRO A 237 8.32 -7.38 13.02
C PRO A 237 9.40 -8.02 12.14
N LEU A 238 9.07 -8.27 10.87
CA LEU A 238 9.99 -8.78 9.86
C LEU A 238 10.31 -7.70 8.82
N GLN A 239 11.52 -7.74 8.25
CA GLN A 239 11.91 -6.82 7.17
C GLN A 239 11.05 -7.07 5.92
N PRO A 240 10.31 -6.05 5.41
CA PRO A 240 9.57 -6.17 4.16
C PRO A 240 10.49 -6.50 2.98
N ARG A 241 10.09 -7.51 2.19
CA ARG A 241 10.75 -7.93 0.96
C ARG A 241 9.92 -7.52 -0.24
N PHE A 242 10.37 -6.51 -0.96
CA PHE A 242 9.68 -6.02 -2.16
C PHE A 242 10.29 -6.58 -3.44
N SER A 243 9.45 -7.05 -4.36
CA SER A 243 9.82 -7.39 -5.74
C SER A 243 9.10 -6.48 -6.74
N GLY A 244 9.76 -6.15 -7.85
CA GLY A 244 9.27 -5.24 -8.89
C GLY A 244 10.15 -4.01 -9.08
N ALA A 245 9.65 -3.01 -9.82
CA ALA A 245 10.40 -1.80 -10.16
C ALA A 245 9.76 -0.52 -9.58
N SER A 246 10.61 0.40 -9.13
CA SER A 246 10.18 1.67 -8.55
C SER A 246 9.51 2.59 -9.58
N GLY A 247 8.35 3.15 -9.26
CA GLY A 247 7.75 4.19 -10.11
C GLY A 247 8.62 5.44 -10.29
N ARG A 248 9.34 5.86 -9.24
CA ARG A 248 10.09 7.14 -9.24
C ARG A 248 11.37 7.09 -10.06
N HIS A 249 12.09 5.98 -9.99
CA HIS A 249 13.45 5.87 -10.55
C HIS A 249 13.62 4.68 -11.50
N ASP A 250 12.55 3.93 -11.77
CA ASP A 250 12.58 2.68 -12.54
C ASP A 250 13.58 1.62 -12.03
N ARG A 251 13.98 1.75 -10.77
CA ARG A 251 14.95 0.86 -10.14
C ARG A 251 14.29 -0.44 -9.70
N ARG A 252 14.88 -1.57 -10.08
CA ARG A 252 14.51 -2.91 -9.63
C ARG A 252 14.83 -3.16 -8.16
N TYR A 253 13.81 -3.55 -7.39
CA TYR A 253 13.93 -3.92 -5.97
C TYR A 253 14.50 -5.33 -5.76
N ASP A 254 14.48 -6.17 -6.78
CA ASP A 254 15.00 -7.54 -6.82
C ASP A 254 16.42 -7.65 -7.39
N SER A 255 17.12 -6.52 -7.56
CA SER A 255 18.54 -6.54 -7.95
C SER A 255 19.43 -7.09 -6.83
N GLY A 256 20.54 -7.76 -7.17
CA GLY A 256 21.44 -8.39 -6.19
C GLY A 256 21.93 -7.43 -5.09
N LEU A 257 22.23 -6.17 -5.46
CA LEU A 257 22.60 -5.13 -4.48
C LEU A 257 21.45 -4.80 -3.50
N GLN A 258 20.20 -4.83 -3.95
CA GLN A 258 19.06 -4.60 -3.07
C GLN A 258 18.75 -5.81 -2.20
N ALA A 259 18.95 -7.04 -2.71
CA ALA A 259 18.84 -8.25 -1.92
C ALA A 259 19.83 -8.24 -0.74
N VAL A 260 21.09 -7.88 -1.00
CA VAL A 260 22.11 -7.72 0.06
C VAL A 260 21.69 -6.67 1.10
N LYS A 261 21.20 -5.50 0.67
CA LYS A 261 20.70 -4.47 1.59
C LYS A 261 19.52 -4.95 2.43
N THR A 262 18.58 -5.67 1.83
CA THR A 262 17.43 -6.27 2.54
C THR A 262 17.90 -7.26 3.59
N ASN A 263 18.88 -8.10 3.29
CA ASN A 263 19.45 -9.06 4.25
C ASN A 263 20.18 -8.34 5.39
N ILE A 264 20.98 -7.32 5.11
CA ILE A 264 21.63 -6.49 6.15
C ILE A 264 20.56 -5.89 7.08
N ARG A 265 19.49 -5.30 6.51
CA ARG A 265 18.40 -4.73 7.30
C ARG A 265 17.67 -5.77 8.14
N ALA A 266 17.44 -6.97 7.60
CA ALA A 266 16.84 -8.07 8.34
C ALA A 266 17.72 -8.48 9.53
N THR A 267 19.03 -8.64 9.32
CA THR A 267 19.98 -8.95 10.40
C THR A 267 20.02 -7.85 11.45
N VAL A 268 20.12 -6.58 11.05
CA VAL A 268 20.15 -5.45 11.99
C VAL A 268 18.83 -5.30 12.75
N ARG A 269 17.68 -5.59 12.11
CA ARG A 269 16.37 -5.57 12.79
C ARG A 269 16.33 -6.58 13.94
N TYR A 270 16.98 -7.72 13.79
CA TYR A 270 17.09 -8.75 14.82
C TYR A 270 18.15 -8.41 15.89
N THR A 271 19.35 -7.97 15.48
CA THR A 271 20.49 -7.78 16.41
C THR A 271 20.54 -6.42 17.09
N LEU A 272 19.98 -5.38 16.47
CA LEU A 272 19.97 -3.98 16.94
C LEU A 272 18.56 -3.37 16.74
N PRO A 273 17.53 -3.85 17.47
CA PRO A 273 16.14 -3.46 17.24
C PRO A 273 15.85 -1.95 17.44
N TRP A 274 16.70 -1.24 18.19
CA TRP A 274 16.63 0.22 18.36
C TRP A 274 17.12 1.02 17.14
N LEU A 275 17.80 0.38 16.18
CA LEU A 275 18.32 1.01 14.97
C LEU A 275 17.36 0.81 13.79
N TRP A 276 16.73 1.90 13.32
CA TRP A 276 15.68 1.84 12.28
C TRP A 276 16.27 2.17 10.88
N LEU A 277 16.90 1.15 10.28
CA LEU A 277 17.55 1.14 8.94
C LEU A 277 16.61 0.94 7.76
#